data_AF-A0A9X2SW15-F1
#
_entry.id   AF-A0A9X2SW15-F1
#
_cell.length_a   1.000
_cell.length_b   1.000
_cell.length_c   1.000
_cell.angle_alpha   90.00
_cell.angle_beta   90.00
_cell.angle_gamma   90.00
#
_symmetry.space_group_name_H-M   'P 1'
#
loop_
_entity.id
_entity.type
_entity.pdbx_description
1 polymer ?
#
loop_
_entity_poly.entity_id
_entity_poly.type
_entity_poly.pdbx_seq_one_letter_code
_entity_poly.pdbx_strand_id
1 'polypeptide(L)'
;MKRILLAIFVIMLSCLVYGQDKPQLQLHSFRIVKSAGGMANLGTLFQNGWPKDSNGEEDCAWVRVRFENMTMADAANVKFSFGNSAPIEDIKDKLKEAEHEIWLFVTPTENAYMEAGLDKYGMSNRLSNIKLEPKQAYDVVLRNDKTMSINIITKPEGAIASLETGQKENTPATITGVSLGKHTLTISHNGKTLKKEEIEVTEENVRFEYDLRERKMVEFISDPTGAVLFINGEEKGKTPLTIELPYDSYNVEARLSLQETDSKAFTVSGLSETKIKLEPIKKKTFEAFATYNGKKVDADLYIDGKQEGTRQASYTLTKPIGKSYDMNMIYYGNSKKRKIRITKDMDVEQEFKISARNSFVWPWQREYDVCPVGFSMGYVSKQLVTRGEGEKLKENGVWDDGEGKSLHGMQLGLHFQPCFSFGLGLYSGVFYELYMSWNDDYDYNQFIEHCIYVPLHAYYRLPFANKVALSVHGGLGFNYSVYGAYTDDEDNLEDFTDFYGEEAFPKRFNMAAEIGLGFRVGLVQINAQYAKGITNHKSYESLGDYKTKQNKLSLSVSYVFGSN
;
A
#
# COMPACT_ATOMS: atom_id res chain seq x y z
N MET A 1 -3.63 -41.72 72.75
CA MET A 1 -3.92 -41.25 74.12
C MET A 1 -3.24 -39.90 74.31
N LYS A 2 -3.93 -38.79 74.05
CA LYS A 2 -4.76 -38.11 75.06
C LYS A 2 -3.96 -37.87 76.35
N ARG A 3 -3.08 -36.86 76.37
CA ARG A 3 -2.60 -36.15 77.58
C ARG A 3 -1.55 -35.04 77.36
N ILE A 4 -1.32 -34.55 76.14
CA ILE A 4 -0.46 -33.36 75.86
C ILE A 4 -1.20 -32.33 75.00
N LEU A 5 -2.49 -32.15 75.23
CA LEU A 5 -3.30 -31.07 74.62
C LEU A 5 -4.12 -30.30 75.66
N LEU A 6 -3.88 -30.53 76.95
CA LEU A 6 -4.64 -29.95 78.06
C LEU A 6 -3.81 -29.03 78.97
N ALA A 7 -2.62 -28.61 78.53
CA ALA A 7 -1.70 -27.76 79.30
C ALA A 7 -1.40 -26.39 78.66
N ILE A 8 -2.05 -26.06 77.53
CA ILE A 8 -1.96 -24.72 76.91
C ILE A 8 -3.26 -23.91 77.13
N PHE A 9 -4.30 -24.53 77.69
CA PHE A 9 -5.60 -23.87 77.90
C PHE A 9 -5.78 -23.22 79.29
N VAL A 10 -4.77 -23.26 80.16
CA VAL A 10 -4.88 -22.77 81.57
C VAL A 10 -3.88 -21.65 81.91
N ILE A 11 -3.09 -21.15 80.94
CA ILE A 11 -2.23 -19.95 81.11
C ILE A 11 -2.76 -18.74 80.30
N MET A 12 -3.89 -18.89 79.63
CA MET A 12 -4.65 -17.79 78.97
C MET A 12 -5.95 -17.48 79.74
N LEU A 13 -5.93 -17.59 81.08
CA LEU A 13 -7.07 -17.24 81.92
C LEU A 13 -6.62 -16.59 83.24
N SER A 14 -5.74 -15.60 83.14
CA SER A 14 -5.46 -14.65 84.22
C SER A 14 -4.83 -13.38 83.67
N CYS A 15 -5.67 -12.56 83.01
CA CYS A 15 -5.58 -11.10 82.92
C CYS A 15 -6.74 -10.57 82.05
N LEU A 16 -7.96 -11.05 82.29
CA LEU A 16 -9.15 -10.25 81.96
C LEU A 16 -9.33 -9.25 83.10
N VAL A 17 -8.47 -8.24 83.10
CA VAL A 17 -8.86 -6.97 83.69
C VAL A 17 -9.97 -6.47 82.76
N TYR A 18 -11.20 -6.49 83.26
CA TYR A 18 -12.35 -5.82 82.67
C TYR A 18 -12.04 -4.31 82.69
N GLY A 19 -11.23 -3.84 81.75
CA GLY A 19 -11.19 -2.43 81.40
C GLY A 19 -12.52 -2.14 80.74
N GLN A 20 -13.29 -1.19 81.26
CA GLN A 20 -14.39 -0.64 80.47
C GLN A 20 -13.80 -0.18 79.13
N ASP A 21 -14.24 -0.79 78.02
CA ASP A 21 -13.92 -0.27 76.69
C ASP A 21 -14.35 1.18 76.67
N LYS A 22 -13.39 2.09 76.48
CA LYS A 22 -13.68 3.51 76.37
C LYS A 22 -14.63 3.67 75.16
N PRO A 23 -15.72 4.44 75.29
CA PRO A 23 -16.65 4.61 74.19
C PRO A 23 -15.94 5.19 72.95
N GLN A 24 -16.36 4.74 71.77
CA GLN A 24 -15.75 5.13 70.50
C GLN A 24 -15.84 6.64 70.24
N LEU A 25 -16.94 7.24 70.67
CA LEU A 25 -17.16 8.68 70.68
C LEU A 25 -16.72 9.27 72.03
N GLN A 26 -15.98 10.37 71.98
CA GLN A 26 -15.45 11.06 73.15
C GLN A 26 -15.85 12.54 73.13
N LEU A 27 -16.73 12.95 74.04
CA LEU A 27 -16.96 14.33 74.40
C LEU A 27 -15.87 14.81 75.34
N HIS A 28 -15.24 15.93 75.00
CA HIS A 28 -14.26 16.59 75.86
C HIS A 28 -14.28 18.11 75.69
N SER A 29 -13.46 18.80 76.50
CA SER A 29 -13.24 20.24 76.41
C SER A 29 -14.47 21.14 76.63
N PHE A 30 -15.50 20.70 77.38
CA PHE A 30 -16.65 21.55 77.71
C PHE A 30 -16.22 22.78 78.52
N ARG A 31 -16.22 23.96 77.89
CA ARG A 31 -15.65 25.18 78.46
C ARG A 31 -16.50 26.39 78.11
N ILE A 32 -16.60 27.32 79.05
CA ILE A 32 -17.22 28.64 78.83
C ILE A 32 -16.43 29.39 77.78
N VAL A 33 -17.12 29.93 76.76
CA VAL A 33 -16.53 30.83 75.78
C VAL A 33 -16.41 32.22 76.41
N LYS A 34 -15.18 32.67 76.62
CA LYS A 34 -14.87 34.01 77.14
C LYS A 34 -14.33 34.89 76.02
N SER A 35 -14.70 36.18 76.02
CA SER A 35 -14.05 37.16 75.15
C SER A 35 -12.69 37.59 75.72
N ALA A 36 -11.83 38.19 74.88
CA ALA A 36 -10.56 38.77 75.33
C ALA A 36 -10.84 39.86 76.39
N GLY A 37 -10.35 39.66 77.62
CA GLY A 37 -10.63 40.55 78.76
C GLY A 37 -11.64 40.02 79.77
N GLY A 38 -12.18 38.81 79.59
CA GLY A 38 -13.00 38.13 80.61
C GLY A 38 -14.47 38.57 80.67
N MET A 39 -14.97 39.33 79.68
CA MET A 39 -16.41 39.61 79.54
C MET A 39 -17.15 38.44 78.89
N ALA A 40 -18.47 38.41 79.04
CA ALA A 40 -19.35 37.51 78.29
C ALA A 40 -19.11 37.63 76.77
N ASN A 41 -19.36 36.55 76.04
CA ASN A 41 -19.01 36.45 74.61
C ASN A 41 -19.78 37.50 73.77
N LEU A 42 -19.07 38.35 73.01
CA LEU A 42 -19.65 39.38 72.15
C LEU A 42 -20.69 38.81 71.15
N GLY A 43 -20.56 37.55 70.73
CA GLY A 43 -21.52 36.88 69.85
C GLY A 43 -22.93 36.73 70.43
N THR A 44 -23.09 36.71 71.76
CA THR A 44 -24.41 36.60 72.41
C THR A 44 -25.17 37.93 72.43
N LEU A 45 -24.49 39.05 72.14
CA LEU A 45 -25.07 40.40 72.10
C LEU A 45 -25.68 40.76 70.74
N PHE A 46 -25.29 40.06 69.67
CA PHE A 46 -25.68 40.41 68.29
C PHE A 46 -26.56 39.35 67.60
N GLN A 47 -26.95 38.29 68.32
CA GLN A 47 -27.82 37.25 67.77
C GLN A 47 -29.29 37.66 67.87
N ASN A 48 -29.89 38.00 66.73
CA ASN A 48 -31.34 38.23 66.63
C ASN A 48 -32.11 36.92 66.78
N GLY A 49 -33.22 36.94 67.54
CA GLY A 49 -34.08 35.77 67.73
C GLY A 49 -33.44 34.66 68.59
N TRP A 50 -33.01 35.00 69.81
CA TRP A 50 -32.47 34.03 70.77
C TRP A 50 -33.57 33.06 71.24
N PRO A 51 -33.38 31.73 71.13
CA PRO A 51 -34.39 30.76 71.59
C PRO A 51 -34.62 30.85 73.10
N LYS A 52 -35.89 30.81 73.50
CA LYS A 52 -36.29 30.69 74.90
C LYS A 52 -36.21 29.24 75.36
N ASP A 53 -36.07 29.04 76.66
CA ASP A 53 -36.13 27.71 77.30
C ASP A 53 -37.50 27.04 77.13
N SER A 54 -37.58 25.78 77.55
CA SER A 54 -38.81 24.95 77.48
C SER A 54 -40.07 25.59 78.09
N ASN A 55 -39.93 26.56 78.99
CA ASN A 55 -41.04 27.26 79.65
C ASN A 55 -41.30 28.67 79.10
N GLY A 56 -40.43 29.17 78.22
CA GLY A 56 -40.50 30.53 77.66
C GLY A 56 -39.93 31.63 78.58
N GLU A 57 -39.31 31.26 79.69
CA GLU A 57 -38.94 32.18 80.77
C GLU A 57 -37.51 32.72 80.59
N GLU A 58 -36.53 31.83 80.47
CA GLU A 58 -35.13 32.19 80.32
C GLU A 58 -34.63 32.05 78.87
N ASP A 59 -33.52 32.72 78.58
CA ASP A 59 -32.83 32.60 77.30
C ASP A 59 -31.94 31.35 77.32
N CYS A 60 -32.00 30.50 76.29
CA CYS A 60 -31.20 29.26 76.23
C CYS A 60 -29.70 29.50 76.38
N ALA A 61 -28.99 28.53 76.95
CA ALA A 61 -27.54 28.44 76.83
C ALA A 61 -27.16 28.01 75.40
N TRP A 62 -26.02 28.49 74.89
CA TRP A 62 -25.54 28.17 73.55
C TRP A 62 -24.32 27.25 73.62
N VAL A 63 -24.45 26.02 73.14
CA VAL A 63 -23.35 25.04 73.08
C VAL A 63 -22.91 24.88 71.63
N ARG A 64 -21.65 25.19 71.34
CA ARG A 64 -21.00 24.95 70.04
C ARG A 64 -20.26 23.63 70.07
N VAL A 65 -20.72 22.69 69.27
CA VAL A 65 -20.09 21.37 69.11
C VAL A 65 -19.17 21.41 67.90
N ARG A 66 -17.87 21.19 68.13
CA ARG A 66 -16.87 20.92 67.08
C ARG A 66 -16.63 19.43 66.95
N PHE A 67 -16.28 19.00 65.74
CA PHE A 67 -16.04 17.59 65.44
C PHE A 67 -14.57 17.35 65.12
N GLU A 68 -13.99 16.35 65.75
CA GLU A 68 -12.63 15.87 65.46
C GLU A 68 -12.68 14.43 64.99
N ASN A 69 -11.85 14.07 64.01
CA ASN A 69 -11.72 12.72 63.50
C ASN A 69 -13.04 12.10 62.97
N MET A 70 -13.92 12.93 62.40
CA MET A 70 -15.23 12.54 61.91
C MET A 70 -15.43 13.04 60.47
N THR A 71 -16.14 12.27 59.67
CA THR A 71 -16.59 12.72 58.34
C THR A 71 -17.74 13.73 58.50
N MET A 72 -17.94 14.59 57.50
CA MET A 72 -19.08 15.53 57.54
C MET A 72 -20.42 14.81 57.63
N ALA A 73 -20.54 13.65 56.97
CA ALA A 73 -21.74 12.82 57.01
C ALA A 73 -21.98 12.24 58.42
N ASP A 74 -20.94 11.76 59.10
CA ASP A 74 -21.06 11.26 60.47
C ASP A 74 -21.45 12.39 61.43
N ALA A 75 -20.82 13.56 61.31
CA ALA A 75 -21.09 14.73 62.15
C ALA A 75 -22.55 15.21 62.04
N ALA A 76 -23.12 15.22 60.83
CA ALA A 76 -24.51 15.65 60.59
C ALA A 76 -25.58 14.72 61.20
N ASN A 77 -25.22 13.46 61.50
CA ASN A 77 -26.14 12.44 62.01
C ASN A 77 -25.97 12.18 63.52
N VAL A 78 -25.17 12.99 64.22
CA VAL A 78 -25.00 12.86 65.67
C VAL A 78 -26.27 13.35 66.39
N LYS A 79 -26.77 12.52 67.30
CA LYS A 79 -27.88 12.83 68.21
C LYS A 79 -27.30 13.30 69.54
N PHE A 80 -27.69 14.49 69.99
CA PHE A 80 -27.24 15.05 71.27
C PHE A 80 -28.33 14.92 72.34
N SER A 81 -27.94 14.69 73.60
CA SER A 81 -28.84 14.66 74.74
C SER A 81 -28.22 15.39 75.93
N PHE A 82 -29.01 16.24 76.57
CA PHE A 82 -28.64 16.92 77.82
C PHE A 82 -29.43 16.42 79.05
N GLY A 83 -30.11 15.29 78.89
CA GLY A 83 -31.06 14.77 79.87
C GLY A 83 -32.38 15.55 79.92
N ASN A 84 -33.27 15.12 80.81
CA ASN A 84 -34.61 15.70 80.92
C ASN A 84 -34.61 17.08 81.62
N SER A 85 -33.55 17.41 82.37
CA SER A 85 -33.43 18.67 83.11
C SER A 85 -32.96 19.85 82.26
N ALA A 86 -32.50 19.59 81.03
CA ALA A 86 -31.99 20.60 80.11
C ALA A 86 -32.31 20.20 78.66
N PRO A 87 -33.60 20.21 78.24
CA PRO A 87 -33.96 19.91 76.86
C PRO A 87 -33.26 20.84 75.84
N ILE A 88 -32.98 20.29 74.65
CA ILE A 88 -32.46 21.04 73.51
C ILE A 88 -33.65 21.65 72.78
N GLU A 89 -33.72 22.98 72.72
CA GLU A 89 -34.84 23.73 72.14
C GLU A 89 -34.64 24.05 70.66
N ASP A 90 -33.40 24.22 70.22
CA ASP A 90 -33.07 24.50 68.83
C ASP A 90 -31.70 23.93 68.45
N ILE A 91 -31.56 23.49 67.20
CA ILE A 91 -30.31 22.98 66.63
C ILE A 91 -30.06 23.69 65.31
N LYS A 92 -28.91 24.36 65.19
CA LYS A 92 -28.48 24.98 63.95
C LYS A 92 -27.29 24.22 63.39
N ASP A 93 -27.51 23.53 62.27
CA ASP A 93 -26.46 22.88 61.50
C ASP A 93 -25.65 23.95 60.74
N LYS A 94 -24.36 24.05 61.10
CA LYS A 94 -23.38 24.95 60.49
C LYS A 94 -22.15 24.20 60.00
N LEU A 95 -22.29 22.90 59.71
CA LEU A 95 -21.18 22.05 59.27
C LEU A 95 -20.55 22.49 57.94
N LYS A 96 -21.30 23.22 57.11
CA LYS A 96 -20.82 23.77 55.83
C LYS A 96 -20.13 25.14 55.95
N GLU A 97 -20.16 25.75 57.14
CA GLU A 97 -19.46 27.01 57.42
C GLU A 97 -18.00 26.73 57.82
N ALA A 98 -17.15 27.76 57.84
CA ALA A 98 -15.70 27.61 58.03
C ALA A 98 -15.29 26.85 59.31
N GLU A 99 -16.09 26.98 60.37
CA GLU A 99 -15.79 26.41 61.69
C GLU A 99 -16.26 24.95 61.85
N HIS A 100 -17.05 24.41 60.89
CA HIS A 100 -17.56 23.03 60.89
C HIS A 100 -18.22 22.63 62.24
N GLU A 101 -19.20 23.43 62.69
CA GLU A 101 -19.84 23.28 64.01
C GLU A 101 -21.33 22.91 63.90
N ILE A 102 -21.86 22.30 64.95
CA ILE A 102 -23.31 22.27 65.23
C ILE A 102 -23.57 23.13 66.47
N TRP A 103 -24.56 24.01 66.39
CA TRP A 103 -24.98 24.83 67.53
C TRP A 103 -26.22 24.24 68.17
N LEU A 104 -26.18 24.05 69.49
CA LEU A 104 -27.28 23.55 70.30
C LEU A 104 -27.72 24.68 71.24
N PHE A 105 -29.02 24.98 71.25
CA PHE A 105 -29.63 25.89 72.22
C PHE A 105 -30.33 25.04 73.29
N VAL A 106 -29.85 25.13 74.51
CA VAL A 106 -30.20 24.20 75.60
C VAL A 106 -30.79 24.98 76.77
N THR A 107 -31.88 24.47 77.35
CA THR A 107 -32.51 25.05 78.55
C THR A 107 -31.48 25.18 79.69
N PRO A 108 -31.30 26.38 80.30
CA PRO A 108 -30.36 26.59 81.41
C PRO A 108 -30.68 25.73 82.63
N THR A 109 -29.65 25.27 83.35
CA THR A 109 -29.81 24.47 84.57
C THR A 109 -28.53 24.44 85.39
N GLU A 110 -28.66 24.22 86.69
CA GLU A 110 -27.52 24.05 87.60
C GLU A 110 -26.87 22.67 87.49
N ASN A 111 -27.56 21.67 86.93
CA ASN A 111 -27.05 20.31 86.81
C ASN A 111 -27.59 19.57 85.57
N ALA A 112 -26.89 19.72 84.45
CA ALA A 112 -27.07 18.93 83.23
C ALA A 112 -25.99 17.85 83.10
N TYR A 113 -26.25 16.90 82.21
CA TYR A 113 -25.20 16.10 81.59
C TYR A 113 -25.21 16.34 80.09
N MET A 114 -24.19 15.88 79.36
CA MET A 114 -24.18 15.84 77.89
C MET A 114 -23.71 14.47 77.43
N GLU A 115 -24.45 13.90 76.48
CA GLU A 115 -24.10 12.71 75.72
C GLU A 115 -24.34 12.96 74.22
N ALA A 116 -23.56 12.31 73.38
CA ALA A 116 -23.72 12.32 71.93
C ALA A 116 -23.77 10.87 71.43
N GLY A 117 -24.68 10.56 70.52
CA GLY A 117 -24.85 9.22 69.96
C GLY A 117 -24.81 9.25 68.45
N LEU A 118 -24.15 8.27 67.85
CA LEU A 118 -24.23 7.99 66.42
C LEU A 118 -24.60 6.52 66.25
N ASP A 119 -25.61 6.23 65.42
CA ASP A 119 -26.20 4.88 65.32
C ASP A 119 -25.14 3.79 65.04
N LYS A 120 -24.07 4.10 64.31
CA LYS A 120 -22.97 3.14 64.02
C LYS A 120 -21.90 3.00 65.11
N TYR A 121 -21.72 3.98 66.00
CA TYR A 121 -20.66 4.00 67.03
C TYR A 121 -21.18 3.94 68.46
N GLY A 122 -22.49 3.98 68.64
CA GLY A 122 -23.12 4.02 69.96
C GLY A 122 -23.00 5.39 70.62
N MET A 123 -23.12 5.40 71.94
CA MET A 123 -23.09 6.61 72.77
C MET A 123 -21.66 6.99 73.15
N SER A 124 -21.43 8.29 73.29
CA SER A 124 -20.19 8.85 73.83
C SER A 124 -20.06 8.59 75.33
N ASN A 125 -18.92 8.97 75.91
CA ASN A 125 -18.85 9.22 77.35
C ASN A 125 -19.86 10.32 77.75
N ARG A 126 -20.28 10.28 79.02
CA ARG A 126 -21.14 11.29 79.63
C ARG A 126 -20.29 12.38 80.28
N LEU A 127 -20.47 13.62 79.85
CA LEU A 127 -20.02 14.79 80.61
C LEU A 127 -21.10 15.14 81.64
N SER A 128 -20.80 15.01 82.93
CA SER A 128 -21.78 15.24 84.02
C SER A 128 -21.51 16.54 84.76
N ASN A 129 -22.48 17.01 85.56
CA ASN A 129 -22.37 18.21 86.40
C ASN A 129 -22.09 19.49 85.60
N ILE A 130 -22.74 19.62 84.44
CA ILE A 130 -22.65 20.79 83.57
C ILE A 130 -23.62 21.85 84.10
N LYS A 131 -23.09 23.02 84.45
CA LYS A 131 -23.89 24.22 84.73
C LYS A 131 -24.06 25.04 83.47
N LEU A 132 -25.30 25.24 83.06
CA LEU A 132 -25.70 26.04 81.90
C LEU A 132 -26.38 27.32 82.39
N GLU A 133 -25.81 28.47 82.06
CA GLU A 133 -26.34 29.78 82.42
C GLU A 133 -27.06 30.45 81.23
N PRO A 134 -28.11 31.27 81.49
CA PRO A 134 -28.80 31.99 80.43
C PRO A 134 -27.86 32.87 79.60
N LYS A 135 -28.01 32.84 78.27
CA LYS A 135 -27.17 33.61 77.32
C LYS A 135 -25.66 33.34 77.42
N GLN A 136 -25.24 32.27 78.07
CA GLN A 136 -23.82 31.88 78.11
C GLN A 136 -23.50 30.92 76.97
N ALA A 137 -22.36 31.15 76.32
CA ALA A 137 -21.83 30.29 75.27
C ALA A 137 -20.79 29.30 75.82
N TYR A 138 -20.79 28.07 75.30
CA TYR A 138 -19.90 26.97 75.66
C TYR A 138 -19.35 26.30 74.41
N ASP A 139 -18.08 25.90 74.44
CA ASP A 139 -17.45 25.05 73.42
C ASP A 139 -17.32 23.63 73.94
N VAL A 140 -17.63 22.66 73.09
CA VAL A 140 -17.41 21.24 73.35
C VAL A 140 -16.89 20.57 72.07
N VAL A 141 -16.00 19.61 72.22
CA VAL A 141 -15.47 18.82 71.10
C VAL A 141 -16.01 17.41 71.22
N LEU A 142 -16.63 16.93 70.15
CA LEU A 142 -16.94 15.53 69.95
C LEU A 142 -15.88 14.93 69.02
N ARG A 143 -15.12 13.99 69.55
CA ARG A 143 -14.09 13.27 68.79
C ARG A 143 -14.53 11.83 68.57
N ASN A 144 -14.22 11.29 67.40
CA ASN A 144 -14.31 9.86 67.16
C ASN A 144 -12.91 9.23 67.18
N ASP A 145 -12.68 8.27 68.08
CA ASP A 145 -11.37 7.63 68.26
C ASP A 145 -11.11 6.51 67.22
N LYS A 146 -11.92 6.42 66.17
CA LYS A 146 -11.86 5.30 65.22
C LYS A 146 -10.72 5.57 64.28
N THR A 147 -9.92 4.53 64.07
CA THR A 147 -8.79 4.59 63.15
C THR A 147 -8.90 3.53 62.07
N MET A 148 -8.31 3.85 60.92
CA MET A 148 -8.23 3.02 59.72
C MET A 148 -6.77 2.78 59.35
N SER A 149 -6.57 1.73 58.56
CA SER A 149 -5.31 1.50 57.85
C SER A 149 -5.48 1.96 56.41
N ILE A 150 -4.74 3.00 56.02
CA ILE A 150 -4.79 3.53 54.64
C ILE A 150 -3.63 2.97 53.82
N ASN A 151 -3.89 2.68 52.55
CA ASN A 151 -2.92 2.19 51.58
C ASN A 151 -2.56 3.32 50.61
N ILE A 152 -1.27 3.64 50.53
CA ILE A 152 -0.76 4.68 49.65
C ILE A 152 0.20 4.05 48.65
N ILE A 153 -0.12 4.20 47.37
CA ILE A 153 0.64 3.60 46.26
C ILE A 153 1.06 4.72 45.32
N THR A 154 2.33 4.75 44.94
CA THR A 154 2.82 5.71 43.96
C THR A 154 3.50 5.01 42.79
N LYS A 155 3.47 5.66 41.62
CA LYS A 155 4.30 5.31 40.48
C LYS A 155 5.23 6.50 40.17
N PRO A 156 6.56 6.37 40.19
CA PRO A 156 7.30 5.19 40.64
C PRO A 156 7.13 4.90 42.14
N GLU A 157 7.40 3.67 42.55
CA GLU A 157 7.42 3.27 43.95
C GLU A 157 8.65 3.85 44.68
N GLY A 158 8.64 3.79 46.01
CA GLY A 158 9.73 4.27 46.87
C GLY A 158 9.62 5.75 47.24
N ALA A 159 8.54 6.43 46.86
CA ALA A 159 8.26 7.77 47.36
C ALA A 159 7.85 7.71 48.84
N ILE A 160 8.23 8.71 49.60
CA ILE A 160 7.87 8.85 51.00
C ILE A 160 6.50 9.53 51.09
N ALA A 161 5.53 8.84 51.66
CA ALA A 161 4.25 9.40 52.08
C ALA A 161 4.31 9.82 53.56
N SER A 162 3.87 11.03 53.87
CA SER A 162 3.77 11.54 55.24
C SER A 162 2.46 12.25 55.49
N LEU A 163 1.85 11.99 56.64
CA LEU A 163 0.67 12.72 57.14
C LEU A 163 1.10 13.88 58.05
N GLU A 164 0.22 14.85 58.25
CA GLU A 164 0.41 15.96 59.19
C GLU A 164 0.62 15.51 60.63
N THR A 165 0.17 14.30 60.98
CA THR A 165 0.38 13.65 62.28
C THR A 165 1.83 13.21 62.53
N GLY A 166 2.69 13.29 61.50
CA GLY A 166 4.10 12.89 61.57
C GLY A 166 4.37 11.42 61.16
N GLN A 167 3.32 10.64 60.90
CA GLN A 167 3.46 9.28 60.36
C GLN A 167 4.06 9.35 58.95
N LYS A 168 5.09 8.53 58.68
CA LYS A 168 5.89 8.59 57.45
C LYS A 168 6.33 7.20 57.01
N GLU A 169 6.03 6.82 55.77
CA GLU A 169 6.33 5.50 55.21
C GLU A 169 6.77 5.58 53.74
N ASN A 170 7.48 4.55 53.25
CA ASN A 170 7.86 4.42 51.84
C ASN A 170 6.81 3.62 51.06
N THR A 171 6.33 4.19 49.97
CA THR A 171 5.28 3.62 49.12
C THR A 171 5.80 2.46 48.26
N PRO A 172 4.99 1.42 47.95
CA PRO A 172 3.63 1.19 48.45
C PRO A 172 3.62 0.92 49.96
N ALA A 173 2.79 1.66 50.69
CA ALA A 173 2.79 1.69 52.16
C ALA A 173 1.39 1.50 52.72
N THR A 174 1.31 0.88 53.90
CA THR A 174 0.11 0.87 54.74
C THR A 174 0.38 1.68 55.99
N ILE A 175 -0.29 2.83 56.15
CA ILE A 175 -0.23 3.63 57.38
C ILE A 175 -1.41 3.26 58.26
N THR A 176 -1.14 2.65 59.40
CA THR A 176 -2.16 2.22 60.38
C THR A 176 -2.47 3.32 61.39
N GLY A 177 -3.66 3.30 61.98
CA GLY A 177 -3.99 4.21 63.09
C GLY A 177 -4.35 5.63 62.63
N VAL A 178 -4.76 5.79 61.36
CA VAL A 178 -5.18 7.09 60.81
C VAL A 178 -6.63 7.33 61.18
N SER A 179 -6.95 8.49 61.77
CA SER A 179 -8.33 8.81 62.11
C SER A 179 -9.23 8.96 60.87
N LEU A 180 -10.54 9.01 61.09
CA LEU A 180 -11.48 9.38 60.02
C LEU A 180 -11.48 10.89 59.79
N GLY A 181 -11.93 11.32 58.61
CA GLY A 181 -12.01 12.74 58.24
C GLY A 181 -10.82 13.21 57.43
N LYS A 182 -10.56 14.51 57.46
CA LYS A 182 -9.58 15.16 56.57
C LYS A 182 -8.15 15.07 57.10
N HIS A 183 -7.23 14.69 56.23
CA HIS A 183 -5.80 14.60 56.48
C HIS A 183 -5.00 15.26 55.35
N THR A 184 -3.86 15.85 55.67
CA THR A 184 -2.93 16.41 54.68
C THR A 184 -1.85 15.39 54.34
N LEU A 185 -2.00 14.73 53.19
CA LEU A 185 -0.99 13.83 52.65
C LEU A 185 0.08 14.61 51.87
N THR A 186 1.33 14.43 52.26
CA THR A 186 2.50 14.95 51.54
C THR A 186 3.31 13.77 51.01
N ILE A 187 3.56 13.76 49.69
CA ILE A 187 4.38 12.75 49.03
C ILE A 187 5.67 13.41 48.54
N SER A 188 6.81 12.83 48.92
CA SER A 188 8.13 13.35 48.59
C SER A 188 9.06 12.25 48.09
N HIS A 189 10.01 12.60 47.22
CA HIS A 189 11.04 11.69 46.74
C HIS A 189 12.35 12.45 46.62
N ASN A 190 13.46 11.85 47.09
CA ASN A 190 14.78 12.49 47.13
C ASN A 190 14.79 13.91 47.75
N GLY A 191 14.01 14.11 48.83
CA GLY A 191 13.92 15.41 49.53
C GLY A 191 13.07 16.47 48.83
N LYS A 192 12.50 16.18 47.66
CA LYS A 192 11.58 17.09 46.93
C LYS A 192 10.14 16.66 47.15
N THR A 193 9.27 17.60 47.52
CA THR A 193 7.82 17.38 47.56
C THR A 193 7.29 17.22 46.13
N LEU A 194 6.69 16.07 45.83
CA LEU A 194 6.08 15.76 44.54
C LEU A 194 4.60 16.15 44.50
N LYS A 195 3.89 15.94 45.63
CA LYS A 195 2.45 16.24 45.76
C LYS A 195 2.14 16.56 47.23
N LYS A 196 1.22 17.50 47.45
CA LYS A 196 0.61 17.80 48.76
C LYS A 196 -0.88 17.99 48.54
N GLU A 197 -1.71 17.26 49.28
CA GLU A 197 -3.15 17.18 49.06
C GLU A 197 -3.91 16.92 50.37
N GLU A 198 -5.12 17.47 50.48
CA GLU A 198 -6.06 17.09 51.53
C GLU A 198 -6.85 15.85 51.08
N ILE A 199 -6.66 14.74 51.79
CA ILE A 199 -7.40 13.49 51.58
C ILE A 199 -8.48 13.34 52.66
N GLU A 200 -9.61 12.75 52.31
CA GLU A 200 -10.65 12.40 53.28
C GLU A 200 -10.65 10.89 53.52
N VAL A 201 -10.31 10.47 54.73
CA VAL A 201 -10.28 9.07 55.14
C VAL A 201 -11.65 8.69 55.68
N THR A 202 -12.29 7.74 55.00
CA THR A 202 -13.57 7.16 55.41
C THR A 202 -13.41 5.65 55.51
N GLU A 203 -14.44 4.95 55.98
CA GLU A 203 -14.40 3.47 56.03
C GLU A 203 -14.32 2.84 54.64
N GLU A 204 -14.79 3.55 53.61
CA GLU A 204 -14.81 3.10 52.21
C GLU A 204 -13.63 3.68 51.41
N ASN A 205 -13.07 4.81 51.85
CA ASN A 205 -11.98 5.51 51.18
C ASN A 205 -10.66 5.39 51.96
N VAL A 206 -10.01 4.23 51.84
CA VAL A 206 -8.74 3.90 52.49
C VAL A 206 -7.60 3.63 51.50
N ARG A 207 -7.79 3.88 50.20
CA ARG A 207 -6.80 3.59 49.16
C ARG A 207 -6.54 4.82 48.30
N PHE A 208 -5.29 5.27 48.30
CA PHE A 208 -4.85 6.47 47.59
C PHE A 208 -3.72 6.09 46.61
N GLU A 209 -3.97 6.25 45.31
CA GLU A 209 -3.02 5.92 44.25
C GLU A 209 -2.60 7.17 43.47
N TYR A 210 -1.30 7.32 43.24
CA TYR A 210 -0.74 8.50 42.57
C TYR A 210 0.30 8.15 41.51
N ASP A 211 0.08 8.60 40.27
CA ASP A 211 1.11 8.59 39.24
C ASP A 211 1.90 9.90 39.28
N LEU A 212 3.12 9.84 39.82
CA LEU A 212 4.02 10.96 40.06
C LEU A 212 5.25 10.93 39.14
N ARG A 213 5.20 10.14 38.07
CA ARG A 213 6.26 10.11 37.07
C ARG A 213 6.43 11.48 36.44
N GLU A 214 7.67 11.89 36.26
CA GLU A 214 7.99 13.07 35.45
C GLU A 214 7.40 12.92 34.04
N ARG A 215 7.05 14.05 33.43
CA ARG A 215 6.40 14.11 32.13
C ARG A 215 7.25 14.87 31.13
N LYS A 216 7.15 14.50 29.86
CA LYS A 216 7.88 15.13 28.76
C LYS A 216 7.00 15.23 27.52
N MET A 217 7.11 16.37 26.83
CA MET A 217 6.51 16.55 25.51
C MET A 217 7.33 15.78 24.46
N VAL A 218 6.68 14.88 23.73
CA VAL A 218 7.28 14.09 22.65
C VAL A 218 6.54 14.38 21.35
N GLU A 219 7.28 14.82 20.34
CA GLU A 219 6.79 15.03 18.97
C GLU A 219 6.94 13.73 18.17
N PHE A 220 5.83 13.22 17.63
CA PHE A 220 5.81 12.09 16.72
C PHE A 220 5.62 12.58 15.29
N ILE A 221 6.54 12.23 14.40
CA ILE A 221 6.45 12.51 12.96
C ILE A 221 6.49 11.22 12.15
N SER A 222 5.85 11.20 10.98
CA SER A 222 5.93 10.08 10.05
C SER A 222 6.34 10.50 8.65
N ASP A 223 6.98 9.60 7.92
CA ASP A 223 7.24 9.73 6.49
C ASP A 223 6.59 8.57 5.70
N PRO A 224 5.51 8.82 4.93
CA PRO A 224 4.86 10.11 4.71
C PRO A 224 4.01 10.57 5.92
N THR A 225 3.69 11.86 5.95
CA THR A 225 2.93 12.50 7.04
C THR A 225 1.46 12.07 7.06
N GLY A 226 0.77 12.23 8.19
CA GLY A 226 -0.66 11.93 8.34
C GLY A 226 -0.99 10.49 8.76
N ALA A 227 0.00 9.73 9.25
CA ALA A 227 -0.22 8.41 9.80
C ALA A 227 -0.97 8.49 11.14
N VAL A 228 -1.90 7.56 11.38
CA VAL A 228 -2.57 7.41 12.68
C VAL A 228 -1.56 6.85 13.68
N LEU A 229 -1.37 7.54 14.79
CA LEU A 229 -0.46 7.18 15.88
C LEU A 229 -1.20 6.38 16.95
N PHE A 230 -0.65 5.22 17.28
CA PHE A 230 -1.05 4.40 18.41
C PHE A 230 0.08 4.37 19.44
N ILE A 231 -0.26 4.51 20.72
CA ILE A 231 0.68 4.38 21.84
C ILE A 231 0.13 3.29 22.77
N ASN A 232 0.90 2.22 22.97
CA ASN A 232 0.48 1.03 23.73
C ASN A 232 -0.86 0.44 23.24
N GLY A 233 -1.12 0.54 21.94
CA GLY A 233 -2.36 0.04 21.31
C GLY A 233 -3.54 1.02 21.32
N GLU A 234 -3.42 2.17 21.99
CA GLU A 234 -4.47 3.19 22.03
C GLU A 234 -4.24 4.27 20.96
N GLU A 235 -5.26 4.59 20.16
CA GLU A 235 -5.20 5.65 19.15
C GLU A 235 -5.10 7.03 19.83
N LYS A 236 -4.11 7.83 19.40
CA LYS A 236 -3.90 9.18 19.94
C LYS A 236 -4.19 10.31 18.94
N GLY A 237 -4.21 10.02 17.64
CA GLY A 237 -4.44 11.01 16.59
C GLY A 237 -3.56 10.76 15.36
N LYS A 238 -3.30 11.79 14.55
CA LYS A 238 -2.48 11.70 13.33
C LYS A 238 -1.19 12.51 13.44
N THR A 239 -0.10 12.00 12.89
CA THR A 239 1.21 12.69 12.81
C THR A 239 1.17 13.88 11.82
N PRO A 240 1.92 14.98 12.07
CA PRO A 240 2.73 15.26 13.25
C PRO A 240 1.86 15.50 14.49
N LEU A 241 2.23 14.91 15.63
CA LEU A 241 1.47 15.03 16.87
C LEU A 241 2.42 15.13 18.06
N THR A 242 2.22 16.13 18.92
CA THR A 242 2.99 16.29 20.16
C THR A 242 2.13 15.92 21.35
N ILE A 243 2.60 14.99 22.17
CA ILE A 243 1.87 14.48 23.34
C ILE A 243 2.77 14.58 24.57
N GLU A 244 2.19 14.96 25.70
CA GLU A 244 2.85 14.87 27.00
C GLU A 244 2.75 13.43 27.52
N LEU A 245 3.89 12.78 27.76
CA LEU A 245 3.95 11.41 28.24
C LEU A 245 4.74 11.30 29.55
N PRO A 246 4.26 10.53 30.54
CA PRO A 246 5.05 10.20 31.72
C PRO A 246 6.28 9.36 31.35
N TYR A 247 7.31 9.39 32.18
CA TYR A 247 8.52 8.60 31.97
C TYR A 247 8.16 7.11 32.06
N ASP A 248 8.25 6.41 30.94
CA ASP A 248 7.99 4.97 30.85
C ASP A 248 8.53 4.45 29.53
N SER A 249 8.48 3.13 29.35
CA SER A 249 8.61 2.50 28.06
C SER A 249 7.25 2.37 27.38
N TYR A 250 7.22 2.65 26.09
CA TYR A 250 6.02 2.67 25.27
C TYR A 250 6.29 1.94 23.95
N ASN A 251 5.28 1.24 23.46
CA ASN A 251 5.24 0.74 22.09
C ASN A 251 4.45 1.71 21.24
N VAL A 252 5.09 2.29 20.23
CA VAL A 252 4.43 3.18 19.27
C VAL A 252 4.24 2.50 17.94
N GLU A 253 3.11 2.75 17.32
CA GLU A 253 2.81 2.33 15.96
C GLU A 253 2.28 3.54 15.17
N ALA A 254 2.84 3.79 13.99
CA ALA A 254 2.25 4.66 12.99
C ALA A 254 1.61 3.80 11.90
N ARG A 255 0.35 4.10 11.57
CA ARG A 255 -0.43 3.38 10.54
C ARG A 255 -1.00 4.35 9.51
N LEU A 256 -0.59 4.20 8.25
CA LEU A 256 -1.20 4.93 7.12
C LEU A 256 -2.36 4.14 6.48
N SER A 257 -2.19 2.83 6.41
CA SER A 257 -3.18 1.87 5.92
C SER A 257 -2.96 0.51 6.61
N LEU A 258 -3.84 -0.46 6.34
CA LEU A 258 -3.76 -1.80 6.98
C LEU A 258 -2.43 -2.55 6.74
N GLN A 259 -1.67 -2.19 5.71
CA GLN A 259 -0.40 -2.85 5.36
C GLN A 259 0.82 -1.92 5.48
N GLU A 260 0.61 -0.63 5.76
CA GLU A 260 1.66 0.39 5.87
C GLU A 260 1.74 0.84 7.33
N THR A 261 2.48 0.06 8.10
CA THR A 261 2.69 0.23 9.54
C THR A 261 4.18 0.25 9.88
N ASP A 262 4.55 1.09 10.84
CA ASP A 262 5.86 1.06 11.49
C ASP A 262 5.68 1.04 13.00
N SER A 263 6.40 0.15 13.68
CA SER A 263 6.29 -0.07 15.11
C SER A 263 7.66 0.02 15.76
N LYS A 264 7.75 0.80 16.84
CA LYS A 264 9.01 1.03 17.57
C LYS A 264 8.75 1.03 19.07
N ALA A 265 9.63 0.38 19.83
CA ALA A 265 9.69 0.57 21.27
C ALA A 265 10.51 1.83 21.57
N PHE A 266 10.02 2.68 22.47
CA PHE A 266 10.72 3.89 22.89
C PHE A 266 10.56 4.13 24.38
N THR A 267 11.58 4.69 25.02
CA THR A 267 11.56 5.00 26.45
C THR A 267 11.62 6.50 26.64
N VAL A 268 10.64 7.07 27.34
CA VAL A 268 10.62 8.47 27.76
C VAL A 268 11.41 8.59 29.05
N SER A 269 12.48 9.37 29.00
CA SER A 269 13.33 9.73 30.15
C SER A 269 13.90 11.14 29.97
N GLY A 270 14.54 11.68 31.02
CA GLY A 270 15.17 13.00 30.95
C GLY A 270 16.11 13.16 29.75
N LEU A 271 16.89 12.12 29.43
CA LEU A 271 17.89 12.12 28.34
C LEU A 271 17.35 11.65 26.98
N SER A 272 16.12 11.11 26.93
CA SER A 272 15.51 10.62 25.69
C SER A 272 15.31 11.74 24.65
N GLU A 273 15.28 11.38 23.36
CA GLU A 273 14.95 12.34 22.29
C GLU A 273 13.51 12.85 22.44
N THR A 274 13.28 14.13 22.13
CA THR A 274 11.94 14.75 22.13
C THR A 274 11.20 14.52 20.81
N LYS A 275 11.84 13.91 19.82
CA LYS A 275 11.29 13.73 18.48
C LYS A 275 11.46 12.29 18.02
N ILE A 276 10.36 11.63 17.71
CA ILE A 276 10.33 10.24 17.24
C ILE A 276 9.87 10.23 15.79
N LYS A 277 10.72 9.72 14.90
CA LYS A 277 10.40 9.51 13.49
C LYS A 277 9.97 8.08 13.23
N LEU A 278 8.83 7.92 12.56
CA LEU A 278 8.25 6.65 12.14
C LEU A 278 8.18 6.57 10.60
N GLU A 279 8.42 5.41 10.02
CA GLU A 279 8.49 5.19 8.57
C GLU A 279 7.54 4.05 8.13
N PRO A 280 6.21 4.27 8.19
CA PRO A 280 5.19 3.26 7.89
C PRO A 280 5.27 2.66 6.48
N ILE A 281 5.93 3.35 5.55
CA ILE A 281 6.18 2.86 4.19
C ILE A 281 7.60 2.31 4.08
N LYS A 282 7.71 0.99 3.95
CA LYS A 282 8.98 0.32 3.67
C LYS A 282 9.51 0.74 2.30
N LYS A 283 10.79 1.09 2.25
CA LYS A 283 11.49 1.48 1.02
C LYS A 283 12.45 0.37 0.61
N LYS A 284 12.72 0.25 -0.69
CA LYS A 284 13.76 -0.63 -1.23
C LYS A 284 14.76 0.20 -2.00
N THR A 285 16.04 -0.12 -1.82
CA THR A 285 17.14 0.45 -2.58
C THR A 285 17.53 -0.51 -3.72
N PHE A 286 17.69 0.03 -4.91
CA PHE A 286 18.10 -0.71 -6.11
C PHE A 286 18.90 0.21 -7.05
N GLU A 287 19.68 -0.38 -7.92
CA GLU A 287 20.45 0.29 -8.96
C GLU A 287 19.69 0.26 -10.29
N ALA A 288 19.60 1.39 -10.98
CA ALA A 288 19.11 1.48 -12.35
C ALA A 288 20.24 1.95 -13.27
N PHE A 289 20.46 1.26 -14.39
CA PHE A 289 21.49 1.62 -15.36
C PHE A 289 21.09 1.33 -16.80
N ALA A 290 21.71 2.04 -17.74
CA ALA A 290 21.50 1.83 -19.17
C ALA A 290 22.64 1.03 -19.78
N THR A 291 22.30 0.19 -20.75
CA THR A 291 23.27 -0.45 -21.64
C THR A 291 22.99 -0.10 -23.08
N TYR A 292 24.05 0.10 -23.86
CA TYR A 292 24.01 0.34 -25.30
C TYR A 292 25.08 -0.52 -25.96
N ASN A 293 24.71 -1.32 -26.96
CA ASN A 293 25.59 -2.32 -27.59
C ASN A 293 26.29 -3.25 -26.56
N GLY A 294 25.56 -3.67 -25.53
CA GLY A 294 26.07 -4.58 -24.50
C GLY A 294 27.04 -3.97 -23.48
N LYS A 295 27.29 -2.65 -23.53
CA LYS A 295 28.12 -1.94 -22.56
C LYS A 295 27.29 -0.96 -21.74
N LYS A 296 27.65 -0.80 -20.46
CA LYS A 296 27.07 0.22 -19.58
C LYS A 296 27.44 1.61 -20.10
N VAL A 297 26.49 2.54 -20.10
CA VAL A 297 26.67 3.89 -20.65
C VAL A 297 26.14 4.96 -19.72
N ASP A 298 26.68 6.17 -19.86
CA ASP A 298 26.24 7.36 -19.10
C ASP A 298 24.94 7.92 -19.68
N ALA A 299 23.81 7.49 -19.10
CA ALA A 299 22.48 7.89 -19.54
C ALA A 299 21.88 8.94 -18.61
N ASP A 300 20.92 9.72 -19.12
CA ASP A 300 20.04 10.56 -18.31
C ASP A 300 18.85 9.74 -17.82
N LEU A 301 18.45 9.92 -16.56
CA LEU A 301 17.30 9.24 -15.97
C LEU A 301 16.16 10.21 -15.66
N TYR A 302 14.97 9.86 -16.15
CA TYR A 302 13.71 10.50 -15.78
C TYR A 302 12.81 9.48 -15.08
N ILE A 303 12.19 9.87 -13.97
CA ILE A 303 11.18 9.09 -13.26
C ILE A 303 9.89 9.90 -13.22
N ASP A 304 8.78 9.33 -13.70
CA ASP A 304 7.46 9.96 -13.79
C ASP A 304 7.49 11.32 -14.51
N GLY A 305 8.34 11.43 -15.53
CA GLY A 305 8.54 12.65 -16.33
C GLY A 305 9.47 13.69 -15.72
N LYS A 306 9.90 13.53 -14.45
CA LYS A 306 10.87 14.41 -13.80
C LYS A 306 12.29 13.89 -13.98
N GLN A 307 13.24 14.78 -14.26
CA GLN A 307 14.66 14.44 -14.37
C GLN A 307 15.24 14.17 -12.98
N GLU A 308 15.73 12.95 -12.74
CA GLU A 308 16.36 12.57 -11.47
C GLU A 308 17.89 12.71 -11.55
N GLY A 309 18.47 12.58 -12.74
CA GLY A 309 19.88 12.92 -12.95
C GLY A 309 20.32 12.83 -14.40
N THR A 310 21.57 13.22 -14.64
CA THR A 310 22.17 13.36 -15.97
C THR A 310 23.46 12.59 -16.08
N ARG A 311 23.67 11.95 -17.24
CA ARG A 311 24.92 11.29 -17.66
C ARG A 311 25.61 10.50 -16.54
N GLN A 312 24.90 9.56 -15.93
CA GLN A 312 25.50 8.63 -14.97
C GLN A 312 25.48 7.21 -15.52
N ALA A 313 26.55 6.47 -15.25
CA ALA A 313 26.63 5.05 -15.57
C ALA A 313 25.54 4.25 -14.83
N SER A 314 25.12 4.71 -13.65
CA SER A 314 24.10 4.08 -12.80
C SER A 314 23.52 5.03 -11.77
N TYR A 315 22.32 4.73 -11.31
CA TYR A 315 21.60 5.48 -10.29
C TYR A 315 21.18 4.56 -9.13
N THR A 316 21.61 4.89 -7.92
CA THR A 316 21.12 4.22 -6.70
C THR A 316 19.83 4.89 -6.24
N LEU A 317 18.72 4.17 -6.32
CA LEU A 317 17.38 4.69 -6.06
C LEU A 317 16.79 3.99 -4.83
N THR A 318 16.28 4.79 -3.89
CA THR A 318 15.52 4.29 -2.74
C THR A 318 14.06 4.72 -2.89
N LYS A 319 13.16 3.76 -3.17
CA LYS A 319 11.75 4.06 -3.44
C LYS A 319 10.80 3.17 -2.60
N PRO A 320 9.60 3.68 -2.24
CA PRO A 320 8.53 2.92 -1.59
C PRO A 320 8.19 1.58 -2.25
N ILE A 321 8.13 0.51 -1.46
CA ILE A 321 7.60 -0.80 -1.87
C ILE A 321 6.10 -0.68 -2.13
N GLY A 322 5.60 -1.37 -3.17
CA GLY A 322 4.20 -1.40 -3.57
C GLY A 322 3.83 -0.37 -4.65
N LYS A 323 4.63 0.68 -4.83
CA LYS A 323 4.42 1.72 -5.85
C LYS A 323 5.04 1.33 -7.19
N SER A 324 4.53 1.92 -8.27
CA SER A 324 5.08 1.76 -9.62
C SER A 324 5.56 3.11 -10.15
N TYR A 325 6.68 3.10 -10.86
CA TYR A 325 7.33 4.28 -11.41
C TYR A 325 7.57 4.12 -12.90
N ASP A 326 7.26 5.15 -13.68
CA ASP A 326 7.55 5.21 -15.11
C ASP A 326 8.95 5.78 -15.32
N MET A 327 9.91 4.88 -15.54
CA MET A 327 11.32 5.22 -15.68
C MET A 327 11.71 5.31 -17.16
N ASN A 328 12.43 6.36 -17.52
CA ASN A 328 12.93 6.59 -18.87
C ASN A 328 14.41 6.91 -18.82
N MET A 329 15.23 6.04 -19.42
CA MET A 329 16.66 6.31 -19.61
C MET A 329 16.95 6.78 -21.03
N ILE A 330 17.73 7.84 -21.15
CA ILE A 330 18.06 8.49 -22.43
C ILE A 330 19.58 8.51 -22.62
N TYR A 331 20.06 8.06 -23.78
CA TYR A 331 21.47 8.07 -24.16
C TYR A 331 21.62 8.56 -25.61
N TYR A 332 22.30 9.69 -25.80
CA TYR A 332 22.49 10.34 -27.11
C TYR A 332 21.21 10.40 -27.98
N GLY A 333 20.09 10.82 -27.40
CA GLY A 333 18.80 10.97 -28.10
C GLY A 333 18.01 9.67 -28.33
N ASN A 334 18.60 8.52 -28.01
CA ASN A 334 17.89 7.24 -27.91
C ASN A 334 17.33 7.08 -26.50
N SER A 335 16.20 6.37 -26.35
CA SER A 335 15.62 6.19 -25.01
C SER A 335 14.96 4.83 -24.83
N LYS A 336 14.93 4.35 -23.59
CA LYS A 336 14.19 3.17 -23.18
C LYS A 336 13.31 3.52 -21.98
N LYS A 337 12.00 3.35 -22.16
CA LYS A 337 11.00 3.48 -21.10
C LYS A 337 10.66 2.12 -20.51
N ARG A 338 10.57 2.02 -19.18
CA ARG A 338 10.05 0.86 -18.44
C ARG A 338 9.20 1.35 -17.28
N LYS A 339 8.05 0.70 -17.08
CA LYS A 339 7.27 0.83 -15.84
C LYS A 339 7.74 -0.22 -14.85
N ILE A 340 8.27 0.20 -13.71
CA ILE A 340 8.84 -0.69 -12.70
C ILE A 340 7.98 -0.61 -11.43
N ARG A 341 7.41 -1.74 -11.01
CA ARG A 341 6.75 -1.89 -9.71
C ARG A 341 7.78 -2.30 -8.67
N ILE A 342 7.90 -1.53 -7.60
CA ILE A 342 8.84 -1.81 -6.51
C ILE A 342 8.23 -2.90 -5.63
N THR A 343 8.88 -4.05 -5.53
CA THR A 343 8.47 -5.16 -4.65
C THR A 343 9.61 -5.54 -3.72
N LYS A 344 9.30 -6.22 -2.61
CA LYS A 344 10.33 -6.70 -1.68
C LYS A 344 11.35 -7.62 -2.36
N ASP A 345 10.90 -8.42 -3.33
CA ASP A 345 11.71 -9.47 -3.96
C ASP A 345 12.21 -9.10 -5.38
N MET A 346 11.99 -7.86 -5.85
CA MET A 346 12.52 -7.43 -7.15
C MET A 346 14.05 -7.51 -7.20
N ASP A 347 14.61 -7.63 -8.41
CA ASP A 347 16.06 -7.54 -8.58
C ASP A 347 16.60 -6.18 -8.11
N VAL A 348 17.75 -6.20 -7.45
CA VAL A 348 18.49 -5.00 -7.03
C VAL A 348 19.10 -4.28 -8.23
N GLU A 349 19.26 -4.96 -9.37
CA GLU A 349 19.72 -4.35 -10.61
C GLU A 349 18.58 -4.20 -11.63
N GLN A 350 18.43 -3.01 -12.18
CA GLN A 350 17.44 -2.68 -13.19
C GLN A 350 18.12 -2.17 -14.46
N GLU A 351 18.32 -3.08 -15.41
CA GLU A 351 18.95 -2.77 -16.69
C GLU A 351 17.96 -2.17 -17.71
N PHE A 352 18.36 -1.07 -18.36
CA PHE A 352 17.66 -0.45 -19.49
C PHE A 352 18.49 -0.64 -20.76
N LYS A 353 18.15 -1.69 -21.52
CA LYS A 353 18.76 -1.94 -22.84
C LYS A 353 18.27 -0.90 -23.85
N ILE A 354 19.09 0.12 -24.10
CA ILE A 354 18.86 1.16 -25.10
C ILE A 354 19.38 0.65 -26.45
N SER A 355 18.54 0.75 -27.46
CA SER A 355 18.90 0.43 -28.86
C SER A 355 18.91 1.71 -29.69
N ALA A 356 19.70 1.72 -30.75
CA ALA A 356 19.71 2.85 -31.69
C ALA A 356 18.30 3.07 -32.27
N ARG A 357 17.86 4.32 -32.28
CA ARG A 357 16.57 4.77 -32.81
C ARG A 357 16.64 4.68 -34.34
N ASN A 358 16.28 3.52 -34.88
CA ASN A 358 16.34 3.19 -36.30
C ASN A 358 17.67 3.60 -36.94
N SER A 359 18.71 2.77 -36.76
CA SER A 359 19.83 2.81 -37.70
C SER A 359 19.26 2.49 -39.08
N PHE A 360 19.20 3.50 -39.96
CA PHE A 360 19.05 3.25 -41.39
C PHE A 360 20.25 2.41 -41.82
N VAL A 361 20.06 1.10 -41.84
CA VAL A 361 21.02 0.16 -42.39
C VAL A 361 20.76 0.17 -43.88
N TRP A 362 21.73 0.68 -44.64
CA TRP A 362 21.65 0.71 -46.10
C TRP A 362 21.34 -0.70 -46.62
N PRO A 363 20.48 -0.86 -47.66
CA PRO A 363 20.06 -2.17 -48.15
C PRO A 363 21.22 -3.15 -48.45
N TRP A 364 22.38 -2.65 -48.87
CA TRP A 364 23.58 -3.44 -49.15
C TRP A 364 24.39 -3.86 -47.90
N GLN A 365 24.08 -3.33 -46.72
CA GLN A 365 24.69 -3.71 -45.43
C GLN A 365 23.84 -4.73 -44.66
N ARG A 366 22.66 -5.10 -45.16
CA ARG A 366 21.78 -6.06 -44.50
C ARG A 366 22.17 -7.48 -44.89
N GLU A 367 22.20 -8.37 -43.90
CA GLU A 367 22.30 -9.81 -44.16
C GLU A 367 21.08 -10.28 -44.95
N TYR A 368 21.33 -11.09 -45.97
CA TYR A 368 20.29 -11.64 -46.83
C TYR A 368 19.73 -12.90 -46.19
N ASP A 369 18.40 -12.94 -46.02
CA ASP A 369 17.72 -14.17 -45.66
C ASP A 369 17.92 -15.21 -46.78
N VAL A 370 18.61 -16.30 -46.42
CA VAL A 370 18.86 -17.47 -47.24
C VAL A 370 17.56 -18.26 -47.42
N CYS A 371 16.70 -17.74 -48.27
CA CYS A 371 15.57 -18.47 -48.84
C CYS A 371 15.87 -18.91 -50.28
N PRO A 372 16.75 -19.91 -50.47
CA PRO A 372 17.26 -20.27 -51.77
C PRO A 372 16.30 -21.12 -52.58
N VAL A 373 15.17 -21.61 -52.03
CA VAL A 373 14.24 -22.51 -52.77
C VAL A 373 12.83 -21.98 -52.62
N GLY A 374 12.00 -22.13 -53.65
CA GLY A 374 10.58 -21.80 -53.58
C GLY A 374 9.72 -22.62 -54.53
N PHE A 375 8.45 -22.72 -54.18
CA PHE A 375 7.39 -23.25 -55.02
C PHE A 375 6.59 -22.08 -55.59
N SER A 376 6.41 -22.06 -56.91
CA SER A 376 5.74 -20.98 -57.65
C SER A 376 4.52 -21.49 -58.39
N MET A 377 3.46 -20.70 -58.35
CA MET A 377 2.27 -20.87 -59.18
C MET A 377 1.90 -19.52 -59.80
N GLY A 378 1.55 -19.50 -61.09
CA GLY A 378 1.28 -18.25 -61.77
C GLY A 378 0.51 -18.37 -63.07
N TYR A 379 0.14 -17.21 -63.58
CA TYR A 379 -0.41 -17.01 -64.90
C TYR A 379 0.71 -16.75 -65.90
N VAL A 380 0.58 -17.30 -67.09
CA VAL A 380 1.51 -17.08 -68.19
C VAL A 380 0.76 -16.84 -69.50
N SER A 381 1.27 -15.93 -70.30
CA SER A 381 0.71 -15.58 -71.61
C SER A 381 1.81 -15.58 -72.66
N LYS A 382 1.58 -16.22 -73.80
CA LYS A 382 2.48 -16.29 -74.96
C LYS A 382 1.89 -15.54 -76.15
N GLN A 383 2.73 -14.90 -76.95
CA GLN A 383 2.32 -14.24 -78.19
C GLN A 383 3.40 -14.44 -79.24
N LEU A 384 3.04 -14.98 -80.40
CA LEU A 384 3.92 -15.02 -81.56
C LEU A 384 3.91 -13.65 -82.24
N VAL A 385 5.10 -13.21 -82.66
CA VAL A 385 5.31 -11.94 -83.35
C VAL A 385 6.13 -12.20 -84.59
N THR A 386 5.48 -12.11 -85.74
CA THR A 386 6.06 -12.32 -87.07
C THR A 386 6.40 -10.96 -87.68
N ARG A 387 7.61 -10.82 -88.22
CA ARG A 387 8.07 -9.59 -88.90
C ARG A 387 8.81 -9.95 -90.18
N GLY A 388 8.42 -9.34 -91.28
CA GLY A 388 9.04 -9.52 -92.60
C GLY A 388 8.38 -8.56 -93.58
N GLU A 389 9.10 -8.18 -94.64
CA GLU A 389 8.56 -7.42 -95.78
C GLU A 389 7.82 -6.10 -95.45
N GLY A 390 8.15 -5.46 -94.31
CA GLY A 390 7.50 -4.22 -93.86
C GLY A 390 6.23 -4.44 -93.02
N GLU A 391 5.81 -5.69 -92.85
CA GLU A 391 4.64 -6.09 -92.09
C GLU A 391 5.01 -6.62 -90.70
N LYS A 392 4.03 -6.60 -89.80
CA LYS A 392 4.16 -7.10 -88.44
C LYS A 392 2.84 -7.69 -87.98
N LEU A 393 2.83 -9.00 -87.78
CA LEU A 393 1.71 -9.73 -87.22
C LEU A 393 1.99 -10.08 -85.75
N LYS A 394 0.95 -10.02 -84.93
CA LYS A 394 0.96 -10.51 -83.55
C LYS A 394 -0.21 -11.45 -83.39
N GLU A 395 0.00 -12.62 -82.81
CA GLU A 395 -1.05 -13.63 -82.74
C GLU A 395 -0.84 -14.60 -81.57
N ASN A 396 -1.90 -15.33 -81.21
CA ASN A 396 -1.81 -16.42 -80.24
C ASN A 396 -1.01 -17.62 -80.79
N GLY A 397 -0.87 -17.73 -82.10
CA GLY A 397 -0.12 -18.76 -82.80
C GLY A 397 -0.82 -20.11 -82.89
N VAL A 398 -2.14 -20.15 -82.67
CA VAL A 398 -2.94 -21.39 -82.60
C VAL A 398 -4.15 -21.30 -83.55
N TRP A 399 -4.91 -20.19 -83.49
CA TRP A 399 -6.11 -20.01 -84.32
C TRP A 399 -5.86 -18.96 -85.41
N ASP A 400 -6.48 -19.12 -86.60
CA ASP A 400 -6.31 -18.16 -87.70
C ASP A 400 -6.92 -16.78 -87.38
N ASP A 401 -7.97 -16.73 -86.55
CA ASP A 401 -8.55 -15.50 -86.00
C ASP A 401 -7.81 -15.01 -84.73
N GLY A 402 -6.62 -15.55 -84.49
CA GLY A 402 -5.75 -15.28 -83.37
C GLY A 402 -5.05 -13.91 -83.40
N GLU A 403 -5.27 -13.09 -84.43
CA GLU A 403 -4.61 -11.80 -84.59
C GLU A 403 -4.88 -10.87 -83.39
N GLY A 404 -3.81 -10.26 -82.88
CA GLY A 404 -3.82 -9.39 -81.70
C GLY A 404 -3.96 -10.11 -80.37
N LYS A 405 -4.31 -11.40 -80.36
CA LYS A 405 -4.54 -12.20 -79.15
C LYS A 405 -3.24 -12.80 -78.61
N SER A 406 -3.31 -13.37 -77.42
CA SER A 406 -2.22 -14.12 -76.80
C SER A 406 -2.77 -15.46 -76.32
N LEU A 407 -1.94 -16.48 -76.33
CA LEU A 407 -2.27 -17.78 -75.77
C LEU A 407 -2.05 -17.75 -74.25
N HIS A 408 -3.03 -18.19 -73.48
CA HIS A 408 -3.03 -18.08 -72.03
C HIS A 408 -2.83 -19.44 -71.37
N GLY A 409 -2.21 -19.45 -70.20
CA GLY A 409 -1.87 -20.67 -69.49
C GLY A 409 -1.53 -20.45 -68.02
N MET A 410 -1.27 -21.57 -67.36
CA MET A 410 -0.79 -21.62 -65.98
C MET A 410 0.65 -22.11 -65.94
N GLN A 411 1.40 -21.64 -64.94
CA GLN A 411 2.78 -22.04 -64.68
C GLN A 411 2.87 -22.58 -63.25
N LEU A 412 3.50 -23.74 -63.08
CA LEU A 412 3.78 -24.37 -61.80
C LEU A 412 5.24 -24.81 -61.77
N GLY A 413 5.98 -24.51 -60.71
CA GLY A 413 7.39 -24.90 -60.70
C GLY A 413 8.10 -24.78 -59.37
N LEU A 414 9.24 -25.45 -59.31
CA LEU A 414 10.22 -25.32 -58.24
C LEU A 414 11.36 -24.45 -58.74
N HIS A 415 11.69 -23.42 -57.99
CA HIS A 415 12.77 -22.50 -58.32
C HIS A 415 13.77 -22.41 -57.18
N PHE A 416 14.99 -22.03 -57.52
CA PHE A 416 16.03 -21.74 -56.58
C PHE A 416 16.69 -20.39 -56.88
N GLN A 417 16.98 -19.64 -55.82
CA GLN A 417 17.43 -18.25 -55.85
C GLN A 417 18.55 -17.96 -54.83
N PRO A 418 19.72 -18.62 -54.91
CA PRO A 418 20.84 -18.34 -54.03
C PRO A 418 21.30 -16.90 -54.19
N CYS A 419 21.44 -16.19 -53.06
CA CYS A 419 22.05 -14.87 -53.00
C CYS A 419 23.49 -15.01 -52.47
N PHE A 420 24.43 -14.46 -53.22
CA PHE A 420 25.83 -14.28 -52.85
C PHE A 420 26.02 -12.92 -52.15
N SER A 421 27.27 -12.48 -52.03
CA SER A 421 27.60 -11.16 -51.48
C SER A 421 27.01 -10.02 -52.31
N PHE A 422 26.70 -8.91 -51.64
CA PHE A 422 26.17 -7.68 -52.24
C PHE A 422 24.78 -7.82 -52.90
N GLY A 423 24.05 -8.91 -52.65
CA GLY A 423 22.69 -9.13 -53.16
C GLY A 423 22.64 -9.72 -54.57
N LEU A 424 23.80 -9.91 -55.20
CA LEU A 424 23.93 -10.65 -56.46
C LEU A 424 23.62 -12.12 -56.23
N GLY A 425 22.96 -12.76 -57.17
CA GLY A 425 22.52 -14.14 -57.07
C GLY A 425 22.25 -14.75 -58.43
N LEU A 426 21.77 -15.99 -58.39
CA LEU A 426 21.26 -16.71 -59.55
C LEU A 426 19.77 -16.96 -59.31
N TYR A 427 18.93 -16.83 -60.34
CA TYR A 427 17.55 -17.30 -60.32
C TYR A 427 17.37 -18.33 -61.43
N SER A 428 17.01 -19.54 -61.04
CA SER A 428 16.75 -20.65 -61.97
C SER A 428 15.73 -21.61 -61.37
N GLY A 429 15.27 -22.58 -62.13
CA GLY A 429 14.24 -23.52 -61.71
C GLY A 429 13.75 -24.39 -62.85
N VAL A 430 12.81 -25.27 -62.52
CA VAL A 430 12.08 -26.06 -63.51
C VAL A 430 10.61 -25.77 -63.31
N PHE A 431 9.98 -25.30 -64.37
CA PHE A 431 8.57 -24.95 -64.42
C PHE A 431 7.88 -25.79 -65.47
N TYR A 432 6.72 -26.26 -65.13
CA TYR A 432 5.75 -26.82 -66.05
C TYR A 432 4.75 -25.74 -66.42
N GLU A 433 4.46 -25.61 -67.71
CA GLU A 433 3.47 -24.67 -68.23
C GLU A 433 2.43 -25.41 -69.04
N LEU A 434 1.18 -25.04 -68.82
CA LEU A 434 0.03 -25.61 -69.48
C LEU A 434 -0.77 -24.48 -70.09
N TYR A 435 -0.80 -24.45 -71.42
CA TYR A 435 -1.60 -23.50 -72.18
C TYR A 435 -2.85 -24.20 -72.69
N MET A 436 -3.97 -23.50 -72.59
CA MET A 436 -5.25 -23.99 -73.05
C MET A 436 -5.95 -22.87 -73.81
N SER A 437 -6.55 -23.21 -74.94
CA SER A 437 -7.42 -22.30 -75.68
C SER A 437 -8.59 -23.06 -76.27
N TRP A 438 -9.75 -22.42 -76.30
CA TRP A 438 -10.96 -22.93 -76.93
C TRP A 438 -11.43 -21.94 -78.00
N ASN A 439 -11.93 -22.44 -79.12
CA ASN A 439 -12.46 -21.65 -80.22
C ASN A 439 -13.55 -22.41 -80.99
N ASP A 440 -14.81 -22.02 -80.79
CA ASP A 440 -15.98 -22.70 -81.35
C ASP A 440 -16.14 -22.50 -82.88
N ASP A 441 -15.30 -21.67 -83.51
CA ASP A 441 -15.34 -21.41 -84.95
C ASP A 441 -14.66 -22.52 -85.79
N TYR A 442 -14.05 -23.54 -85.17
CA TYR A 442 -13.28 -24.61 -85.82
C TYR A 442 -13.73 -26.01 -85.37
N ASP A 443 -13.64 -27.01 -86.25
CA ASP A 443 -13.98 -28.42 -85.93
C ASP A 443 -13.10 -28.98 -84.79
N TYR A 444 -11.79 -28.70 -84.83
CA TYR A 444 -10.93 -28.94 -83.67
C TYR A 444 -10.92 -27.71 -82.77
N ASN A 445 -11.90 -27.62 -81.87
CA ASN A 445 -12.15 -26.39 -81.11
C ASN A 445 -11.29 -26.25 -79.84
N GLN A 446 -10.54 -27.26 -79.40
CA GLN A 446 -9.69 -27.17 -78.22
C GLN A 446 -8.21 -27.33 -78.56
N PHE A 447 -7.35 -26.53 -77.92
CA PHE A 447 -5.91 -26.61 -78.00
C PHE A 447 -5.29 -26.73 -76.61
N ILE A 448 -4.41 -27.71 -76.43
CA ILE A 448 -3.65 -27.91 -75.20
C ILE A 448 -2.16 -28.03 -75.52
N GLU A 449 -1.33 -27.25 -74.82
CA GLU A 449 0.14 -27.30 -74.92
C GLU A 449 0.78 -27.49 -73.54
N HIS A 450 1.64 -28.50 -73.45
CA HIS A 450 2.49 -28.81 -72.31
C HIS A 450 3.93 -28.38 -72.58
N CYS A 451 4.47 -27.50 -71.75
CA CYS A 451 5.87 -27.04 -71.86
C CYS A 451 6.65 -27.26 -70.57
N ILE A 452 7.95 -27.47 -70.75
CA ILE A 452 8.94 -27.32 -69.68
C ILE A 452 9.67 -26.00 -69.91
N TYR A 453 9.74 -25.19 -68.88
CA TYR A 453 10.40 -23.89 -68.87
C TYR A 453 11.51 -23.85 -67.81
N VAL A 454 12.68 -23.36 -68.21
CA VAL A 454 13.87 -23.23 -67.36
C VAL A 454 14.45 -21.81 -67.53
N PRO A 455 14.38 -20.94 -66.51
CA PRO A 455 15.13 -19.69 -66.48
C PRO A 455 16.58 -19.90 -66.07
N LEU A 456 17.47 -19.08 -66.63
CA LEU A 456 18.84 -18.89 -66.16
C LEU A 456 19.13 -17.39 -66.07
N HIS A 457 18.86 -16.80 -64.91
CA HIS A 457 18.90 -15.35 -64.70
C HIS A 457 19.98 -14.95 -63.70
N ALA A 458 20.69 -13.86 -64.01
CA ALA A 458 21.33 -13.07 -62.97
C ALA A 458 20.23 -12.45 -62.10
N TYR A 459 20.40 -12.51 -60.79
CA TYR A 459 19.42 -12.07 -59.80
C TYR A 459 20.06 -11.02 -58.89
N TYR A 460 19.31 -9.99 -58.52
CA TYR A 460 19.74 -8.96 -57.59
C TYR A 460 18.63 -8.67 -56.58
N ARG A 461 18.91 -8.83 -55.28
CA ARG A 461 17.96 -8.62 -54.18
C ARG A 461 18.32 -7.40 -53.35
N LEU A 462 17.32 -6.59 -53.03
CA LEU A 462 17.37 -5.37 -52.23
C LEU A 462 16.45 -5.50 -51.01
N PRO A 463 16.98 -5.84 -49.82
CA PRO A 463 16.20 -5.91 -48.59
C PRO A 463 15.92 -4.51 -48.02
N PHE A 464 14.64 -4.17 -47.82
CA PHE A 464 14.20 -2.93 -47.17
C PHE A 464 13.96 -3.09 -45.67
N ALA A 465 13.55 -4.29 -45.26
CA ALA A 465 13.31 -4.67 -43.87
C ALA A 465 13.71 -6.15 -43.67
N ASN A 466 13.75 -6.62 -42.42
CA ASN A 466 14.13 -8.01 -42.09
C ASN A 466 13.30 -9.07 -42.86
N LYS A 467 12.08 -8.70 -43.29
CA LYS A 467 11.17 -9.58 -44.02
C LYS A 467 10.67 -8.97 -45.33
N VAL A 468 11.21 -7.84 -45.80
CA VAL A 468 10.71 -7.18 -47.01
C VAL A 468 11.85 -6.96 -47.98
N ALA A 469 11.71 -7.43 -49.22
CA ALA A 469 12.72 -7.28 -50.26
C ALA A 469 12.11 -7.07 -51.65
N LEU A 470 12.80 -6.27 -52.48
CA LEU A 470 12.59 -6.20 -53.92
C LEU A 470 13.71 -6.96 -54.63
N SER A 471 13.42 -7.57 -55.76
CA SER A 471 14.43 -8.18 -56.60
C SER A 471 14.24 -7.85 -58.07
N VAL A 472 15.35 -7.73 -58.78
CA VAL A 472 15.39 -7.64 -60.24
C VAL A 472 16.15 -8.86 -60.74
N HIS A 473 15.69 -9.48 -61.81
CA HIS A 473 16.40 -10.57 -62.44
C HIS A 473 16.29 -10.52 -63.95
N GLY A 474 17.26 -11.09 -64.64
CA GLY A 474 17.22 -11.19 -66.09
C GLY A 474 18.32 -12.07 -66.65
N GLY A 475 18.10 -12.57 -67.87
CA GLY A 475 19.00 -13.51 -68.51
C GLY A 475 18.31 -14.26 -69.64
N LEU A 476 18.57 -15.56 -69.72
CA LEU A 476 18.02 -16.43 -70.75
C LEU A 476 16.93 -17.33 -70.18
N GLY A 477 15.81 -17.44 -70.90
CA GLY A 477 14.78 -18.44 -70.65
C GLY A 477 14.76 -19.49 -71.75
N PHE A 478 14.59 -20.74 -71.35
CA PHE A 478 14.52 -21.90 -72.23
C PHE A 478 13.14 -22.54 -72.11
N ASN A 479 12.38 -22.58 -73.19
CA ASN A 479 11.10 -23.28 -73.25
C ASN A 479 11.25 -24.48 -74.18
N TYR A 480 10.74 -25.63 -73.77
CA TYR A 480 10.63 -26.84 -74.59
C TYR A 480 9.19 -27.33 -74.55
N SER A 481 8.47 -27.23 -75.67
CA SER A 481 7.12 -27.77 -75.82
C SER A 481 7.21 -29.29 -75.99
N VAL A 482 6.71 -30.01 -74.98
CA VAL A 482 6.74 -31.47 -74.88
C VAL A 482 5.63 -32.07 -75.74
N TYR A 483 4.43 -31.53 -75.62
CA TYR A 483 3.24 -32.00 -76.31
C TYR A 483 2.33 -30.82 -76.63
N GLY A 484 1.78 -30.80 -77.83
CA GLY A 484 0.76 -29.85 -78.26
C GLY A 484 -0.23 -30.59 -79.15
N ALA A 485 -1.52 -30.50 -78.84
CA ALA A 485 -2.55 -31.20 -79.59
C ALA A 485 -3.81 -30.35 -79.71
N TYR A 486 -4.49 -30.59 -80.83
CA TYR A 486 -5.85 -30.15 -81.04
C TYR A 486 -6.79 -31.33 -80.78
N THR A 487 -7.88 -31.06 -80.06
CA THR A 487 -8.93 -32.05 -79.80
C THR A 487 -10.28 -31.45 -80.18
N ASP A 488 -11.16 -32.31 -80.69
CA ASP A 488 -12.58 -32.01 -80.96
C ASP A 488 -13.42 -32.42 -79.73
N ASP A 489 -14.56 -31.76 -79.54
CA ASP A 489 -15.58 -32.13 -78.54
C ASP A 489 -16.37 -33.39 -78.96
N GLU A 490 -16.45 -33.71 -80.25
CA GLU A 490 -17.10 -34.91 -80.77
C GLU A 490 -16.05 -36.01 -81.03
N ASP A 491 -16.11 -37.14 -80.30
CA ASP A 491 -15.22 -38.33 -80.33
C ASP A 491 -15.04 -39.05 -81.71
N ASN A 492 -15.19 -38.36 -82.86
CA ASN A 492 -15.25 -38.93 -84.21
C ASN A 492 -14.07 -38.59 -85.13
N LEU A 493 -13.10 -37.77 -84.69
CA LEU A 493 -11.90 -37.41 -85.47
C LEU A 493 -10.62 -37.82 -84.73
N GLU A 494 -9.64 -38.37 -85.47
CA GLU A 494 -8.32 -38.70 -84.89
C GLU A 494 -7.62 -37.42 -84.40
N ASP A 495 -7.13 -37.43 -83.15
CA ASP A 495 -6.38 -36.31 -82.57
C ASP A 495 -5.26 -35.83 -83.52
N PHE A 496 -5.18 -34.52 -83.79
CA PHE A 496 -3.98 -33.99 -84.45
C PHE A 496 -2.82 -34.02 -83.46
N THR A 497 -2.09 -35.12 -83.46
CA THR A 497 -0.98 -35.35 -82.55
C THR A 497 0.27 -34.63 -83.05
N ASP A 498 0.72 -33.65 -82.27
CA ASP A 498 2.00 -32.94 -82.39
C ASP A 498 2.02 -31.65 -83.21
N PHE A 499 1.47 -30.58 -82.63
CA PHE A 499 1.54 -29.20 -83.13
C PHE A 499 2.96 -28.65 -83.37
N TYR A 500 4.03 -29.31 -82.91
CA TYR A 500 5.38 -28.74 -82.94
C TYR A 500 6.38 -29.59 -83.71
N GLY A 501 7.10 -28.96 -84.66
CA GLY A 501 8.25 -29.57 -85.33
C GLY A 501 8.05 -29.87 -86.82
N GLU A 502 6.84 -29.71 -87.33
CA GLU A 502 6.49 -29.80 -88.74
C GLU A 502 6.73 -28.49 -89.51
N GLU A 503 6.62 -28.52 -90.85
CA GLU A 503 6.67 -27.31 -91.68
C GLU A 503 5.47 -26.39 -91.37
N ALA A 504 5.68 -25.07 -91.43
CA ALA A 504 4.72 -24.02 -91.03
C ALA A 504 4.37 -23.91 -89.52
N PHE A 505 4.78 -24.85 -88.67
CA PHE A 505 4.51 -24.82 -87.23
C PHE A 505 5.67 -24.26 -86.37
N PRO A 506 5.39 -23.79 -85.14
CA PRO A 506 6.44 -23.33 -84.23
C PRO A 506 7.46 -24.42 -83.86
N LYS A 507 8.72 -24.04 -83.63
CA LYS A 507 9.73 -24.95 -83.09
C LYS A 507 9.43 -25.31 -81.64
N ARG A 508 9.68 -26.59 -81.27
CA ARG A 508 9.58 -27.09 -79.89
C ARG A 508 10.44 -26.34 -78.90
N PHE A 509 11.67 -26.03 -79.29
CA PHE A 509 12.63 -25.33 -78.46
C PHE A 509 12.64 -23.82 -78.77
N ASN A 510 12.46 -23.00 -77.74
CA ASN A 510 12.50 -21.55 -77.83
C ASN A 510 13.40 -20.95 -76.74
N MET A 511 14.24 -19.99 -77.14
CA MET A 511 15.05 -19.18 -76.25
C MET A 511 14.55 -17.73 -76.23
N ALA A 512 14.49 -17.13 -75.04
CA ALA A 512 14.10 -15.74 -74.85
C ALA A 512 15.11 -14.97 -74.01
N ALA A 513 15.23 -13.67 -74.28
CA ALA A 513 15.85 -12.71 -73.36
C ALA A 513 14.78 -12.25 -72.38
N GLU A 514 15.03 -12.39 -71.10
CA GLU A 514 14.02 -12.21 -70.06
C GLU A 514 14.46 -11.18 -69.02
N ILE A 515 13.48 -10.42 -68.52
CA ILE A 515 13.62 -9.51 -67.39
C ILE A 515 12.42 -9.69 -66.47
N GLY A 516 12.66 -9.68 -65.16
CA GLY A 516 11.62 -9.78 -64.17
C GLY A 516 11.90 -8.99 -62.89
N LEU A 517 10.81 -8.75 -62.17
CA LEU A 517 10.74 -8.00 -60.93
C LEU A 517 10.02 -8.86 -59.90
N GLY A 518 10.60 -8.98 -58.70
CA GLY A 518 10.05 -9.73 -57.59
C GLY A 518 9.85 -8.84 -56.36
N PHE A 519 8.72 -8.99 -55.66
CA PHE A 519 8.47 -8.34 -54.37
C PHE A 519 8.14 -9.38 -53.32
N ARG A 520 8.87 -9.37 -52.20
CA ARG A 520 8.80 -10.39 -51.15
C ARG A 520 8.42 -9.78 -49.81
N VAL A 521 7.49 -10.44 -49.11
CA VAL A 521 7.13 -10.19 -47.70
C VAL A 521 7.12 -11.52 -46.93
N GLY A 522 8.07 -11.69 -46.02
CA GLY A 522 8.24 -12.93 -45.26
C GLY A 522 8.53 -14.11 -46.19
N LEU A 523 7.67 -15.12 -46.18
CA LEU A 523 7.82 -16.33 -47.00
C LEU A 523 7.08 -16.25 -48.35
N VAL A 524 6.40 -15.14 -48.64
CA VAL A 524 5.60 -14.95 -49.86
C VAL A 524 6.30 -13.96 -50.79
N GLN A 525 6.40 -14.31 -52.07
CA GLN A 525 7.00 -13.49 -53.12
C GLN A 525 6.06 -13.42 -54.33
N ILE A 526 5.92 -12.24 -54.95
CA ILE A 526 5.21 -12.04 -56.21
C ILE A 526 6.26 -11.73 -57.27
N ASN A 527 6.23 -12.41 -58.41
CA ASN A 527 7.16 -12.18 -59.52
C ASN A 527 6.40 -11.83 -60.80
N ALA A 528 6.81 -10.76 -61.46
CA ALA A 528 6.37 -10.40 -62.81
C ALA A 528 7.56 -10.49 -63.76
N GLN A 529 7.38 -11.12 -64.91
CA GLN A 529 8.46 -11.31 -65.88
C GLN A 529 7.95 -11.11 -67.30
N TYR A 530 8.80 -10.49 -68.12
CA TYR A 530 8.62 -10.33 -69.54
C TYR A 530 9.77 -11.01 -70.29
N ALA A 531 9.41 -11.77 -71.31
CA ALA A 531 10.32 -12.55 -72.14
C ALA A 531 10.16 -12.14 -73.60
N LYS A 532 11.28 -11.81 -74.25
CA LYS A 532 11.34 -11.50 -75.67
C LYS A 532 12.08 -12.61 -76.42
N GLY A 533 11.38 -13.30 -77.31
CA GLY A 533 11.93 -14.42 -78.06
C GLY A 533 13.12 -14.01 -78.92
N ILE A 534 14.15 -14.87 -78.93
CA ILE A 534 15.36 -14.72 -79.76
C ILE A 534 15.45 -15.84 -80.79
N THR A 535 14.88 -17.02 -80.54
CA THR A 535 14.80 -18.11 -81.53
C THR A 535 13.80 -17.77 -82.63
N ASN A 536 14.15 -18.05 -83.90
CA ASN A 536 13.21 -17.95 -85.01
C ASN A 536 12.38 -19.24 -85.10
N HIS A 537 11.06 -19.12 -85.00
CA HIS A 537 10.13 -20.21 -85.31
C HIS A 537 9.98 -20.36 -86.83
N LYS A 538 9.53 -21.54 -87.29
CA LYS A 538 9.34 -21.82 -88.73
C LYS A 538 7.99 -21.33 -89.27
N SER A 539 7.13 -20.80 -88.40
CA SER A 539 5.86 -20.19 -88.79
C SER A 539 6.13 -19.09 -89.82
N TYR A 540 5.46 -19.18 -90.98
CA TYR A 540 5.59 -18.28 -92.13
C TYR A 540 6.94 -18.33 -92.89
N GLU A 541 7.85 -19.26 -92.57
CA GLU A 541 9.14 -19.39 -93.27
C GLU A 541 8.97 -19.79 -94.75
N SER A 542 7.89 -20.49 -95.09
CA SER A 542 7.56 -20.86 -96.47
C SER A 542 6.98 -19.72 -97.32
N LEU A 543 6.55 -18.61 -96.69
CA LEU A 543 5.83 -17.52 -97.34
C LEU A 543 6.73 -16.33 -97.75
N GLY A 544 7.97 -16.26 -97.25
CA GLY A 544 8.91 -15.16 -97.54
C GLY A 544 9.99 -15.02 -96.48
N ASP A 545 10.72 -13.89 -96.48
CA ASP A 545 11.71 -13.56 -95.43
C ASP A 545 11.02 -13.03 -94.16
N TYR A 546 10.29 -13.93 -93.49
CA TYR A 546 9.61 -13.67 -92.24
C TYR A 546 10.35 -14.25 -91.04
N LYS A 547 10.42 -13.46 -89.96
CA LYS A 547 10.98 -13.87 -88.67
C LYS A 547 9.91 -13.89 -87.59
N THR A 548 9.62 -15.08 -87.08
CA THR A 548 8.63 -15.32 -86.03
C THR A 548 9.32 -15.53 -84.68
N LYS A 549 8.99 -14.67 -83.70
CA LYS A 549 9.52 -14.72 -82.33
C LYS A 549 8.39 -14.90 -81.32
N GLN A 550 8.62 -15.71 -80.30
CA GLN A 550 7.67 -15.89 -79.20
C GLN A 550 7.99 -14.94 -78.03
N ASN A 551 7.10 -14.01 -77.74
CA ASN A 551 7.15 -13.22 -76.52
C ASN A 551 6.26 -13.84 -75.44
N LYS A 552 6.58 -13.56 -74.17
CA LYS A 552 5.82 -14.08 -73.04
C LYS A 552 5.78 -13.11 -71.89
N LEU A 553 4.65 -13.12 -71.17
CA LEU A 553 4.44 -12.40 -69.93
C LEU A 553 4.05 -13.43 -68.86
N SER A 554 4.62 -13.34 -67.67
CA SER A 554 4.23 -14.18 -66.55
C SER A 554 4.07 -13.36 -65.26
N LEU A 555 3.08 -13.74 -64.47
CA LEU A 555 2.85 -13.23 -63.12
C LEU A 555 2.65 -14.43 -62.19
N SER A 556 3.54 -14.60 -61.21
CA SER A 556 3.51 -15.74 -60.29
C SER A 556 3.57 -15.31 -58.83
N VAL A 557 3.01 -16.14 -57.97
CA VAL A 557 3.16 -16.09 -56.52
C VAL A 557 3.99 -17.29 -56.10
N SER A 558 5.00 -17.05 -55.29
CA SER A 558 5.95 -18.03 -54.80
C SER A 558 5.92 -18.10 -53.29
N TYR A 559 5.92 -19.32 -52.74
CA TYR A 559 6.24 -19.57 -51.35
C TYR A 559 7.70 -20.01 -51.26
N VAL A 560 8.53 -19.22 -50.58
CA VAL A 560 9.98 -19.44 -50.50
C VAL A 560 10.36 -20.00 -49.14
N PHE A 561 11.24 -20.99 -49.14
CA PHE A 561 11.74 -21.71 -47.97
C PHE A 561 13.18 -21.26 -47.68
N GLY A 562 13.48 -21.01 -46.41
CA GLY A 562 14.82 -20.74 -45.92
C GLY A 562 15.16 -21.57 -44.70
N SER A 563 16.46 -21.76 -44.45
CA SER A 563 16.93 -22.28 -43.17
C SER A 563 16.70 -21.20 -42.13
N ASN A 564 15.79 -21.44 -41.18
CA ASN A 564 15.80 -20.68 -39.92
C ASN A 564 17.12 -20.94 -39.18
#